data_AF-A0A9E2G4W2-F1
#
_entry.id   AF-A0A9E2G4W2-F1
#
_cell.length_a   1.000
_cell.length_b   1.000
_cell.length_c   1.000
_cell.angle_alpha   90.00
_cell.angle_beta   90.00
_cell.angle_gamma   90.00
#
_symmetry.space_group_name_H-M   'P 1'
#
loop_
_entity.id
_entity.type
_entity.pdbx_description
1 polymer ?
#
loop_
_entity_poly.entity_id
_entity_poly.type
_entity_poly.pdbx_seq_one_letter_code
_entity_poly.pdbx_strand_id
1 'polypeptide(L)'
;MRTRTGQFLISLMLCSLCVSCDDGPRKETPDPCATVTCEAWQACIEGGCVALEGRCTNYTDCAGDMFCDDELHVCRGPRQPGDDFLDDLEGNSVAFSFAGLINPETATDTTTGEGAYAVDIEDLADVLTEYAYVLDYTFPADYYDPGLAGARTLILGVSKIHAESGSELDYYHFSWIVEKDLLMEALDADDPLIEAPAFIRFSLMDVNQYIRPWDRTMFQKYCAISTFDSTDGRGLLFLDFFDNTAFEAGENLRIWGNLPLTPRLIITPENEEANCLYLIGETYVTKAEFDAGRASTEPTLSCGLPTDFFDAPAAMHLEYFFSGAINPETATIQTVIYGYADATAMLQEEIVVDDYSALALYITTGTPEPVDYAQSIGGIEMITDDHYKYYMLGLTIHTSTLAAMKEGLITVLPWDANHMFAAIELHEERLVGPDTFARICPVGITGTDATGDLLACTGNNTAFLPGEKLELAASVELTDDPVVLGAAYGYADGQTCHCQMNYATIDCAAFDQLGNGE
;
A
#
# COMPACT_ATOMS: atom_id res chain seq x y z
N MET A 1 -47.35 -13.87 46.86
CA MET A 1 -48.57 -13.91 47.69
C MET A 1 -49.70 -13.19 46.96
N ARG A 2 -50.80 -13.91 46.70
CA ARG A 2 -52.20 -13.45 46.48
C ARG A 2 -52.52 -12.33 45.46
N THR A 3 -52.91 -12.77 44.26
CA THR A 3 -54.17 -12.53 43.52
C THR A 3 -55.28 -11.64 44.14
N ARG A 4 -55.90 -10.79 43.30
CA ARG A 4 -57.37 -10.69 42.98
C ARG A 4 -57.61 -9.53 41.98
N THR A 5 -58.05 -9.70 40.72
CA THR A 5 -59.38 -10.06 40.13
C THR A 5 -60.59 -9.21 40.54
N GLY A 6 -61.32 -8.68 39.53
CA GLY A 6 -62.77 -8.40 39.54
C GLY A 6 -63.15 -7.08 38.83
N GLN A 7 -63.57 -7.12 37.54
CA GLN A 7 -64.98 -7.17 37.04
C GLN A 7 -65.75 -5.82 37.12
N PHE A 8 -66.05 -5.16 35.98
CA PHE A 8 -67.23 -5.29 35.09
C PHE A 8 -68.58 -4.85 35.69
N LEU A 9 -69.21 -3.81 35.09
CA LEU A 9 -70.66 -3.59 34.85
C LEU A 9 -70.88 -2.12 34.43
N ILE A 10 -71.15 -1.82 33.15
CA ILE A 10 -72.48 -1.61 32.54
C ILE A 10 -73.36 -0.61 33.32
N SER A 11 -73.62 0.55 32.72
CA SER A 11 -74.83 1.33 33.01
C SER A 11 -75.44 1.86 31.72
N LEU A 12 -76.66 1.37 31.45
CA LEU A 12 -77.61 1.90 30.50
C LEU A 12 -77.99 3.35 30.86
N MET A 13 -78.15 4.20 29.86
CA MET A 13 -79.19 5.23 29.90
C MET A 13 -80.02 5.15 28.62
N LEU A 14 -81.30 4.80 28.79
CA LEU A 14 -82.36 5.07 27.83
C LEU A 14 -82.59 6.59 27.79
N CYS A 15 -82.74 7.15 26.59
CA CYS A 15 -83.63 8.29 26.41
C CYS A 15 -84.36 8.15 25.07
N SER A 16 -85.66 7.93 25.19
CA SER A 16 -86.63 7.80 24.12
C SER A 16 -87.03 9.19 23.63
N LEU A 17 -86.88 9.48 22.34
CA LEU A 17 -87.69 10.46 21.63
C LEU A 17 -87.97 9.93 20.22
N CYS A 18 -89.22 9.50 20.03
CA CYS A 18 -89.80 9.21 18.74
C CYS A 18 -90.01 10.53 17.97
N VAL A 19 -89.38 10.65 16.80
CA VAL A 19 -89.87 11.50 15.72
C VAL A 19 -89.96 10.63 14.47
N SER A 20 -91.17 10.59 13.94
CA SER A 20 -91.61 9.85 12.75
C SER A 20 -91.22 10.61 11.47
N CYS A 21 -91.13 9.83 10.38
CA CYS A 21 -91.05 10.20 8.96
C CYS A 21 -89.64 10.58 8.47
N ASP A 22 -88.99 9.73 7.66
CA ASP A 22 -89.23 9.62 6.21
C ASP A 22 -88.26 8.56 5.64
N ASP A 23 -88.78 7.50 5.01
CA ASP A 23 -87.99 6.49 4.29
C ASP A 23 -87.53 7.10 2.95
N GLY A 24 -86.49 7.93 3.01
CA GLY A 24 -85.65 8.23 1.84
C GLY A 24 -84.78 7.00 1.51
N PRO A 25 -84.53 6.69 0.23
CA PRO A 25 -83.68 5.56 -0.12
C PRO A 25 -82.32 5.75 0.56
N ARG A 26 -81.91 4.77 1.38
CA ARG A 26 -80.54 4.66 1.87
C ARG A 26 -79.67 4.60 0.62
N LYS A 27 -79.08 5.72 0.23
CA LYS A 27 -77.95 5.73 -0.69
C LYS A 27 -76.94 4.83 -0.01
N GLU A 28 -76.73 3.63 -0.56
CA GLU A 28 -75.49 2.91 -0.33
C GLU A 28 -74.40 3.91 -0.66
N THR A 29 -73.72 4.44 0.36
CA THR A 29 -72.46 5.13 0.15
C THR A 29 -71.59 4.12 -0.59
N PRO A 30 -71.25 4.36 -1.87
CA PRO A 30 -70.42 3.44 -2.62
C PRO A 30 -69.17 3.20 -1.78
N ASP A 31 -68.83 1.94 -1.54
CA ASP A 31 -67.55 1.62 -0.91
C ASP A 31 -66.47 2.29 -1.76
N PRO A 32 -65.76 3.30 -1.21
CA PRO A 32 -64.82 4.09 -1.99
C PRO A 32 -63.65 3.23 -2.50
N CYS A 33 -63.47 2.02 -1.94
CA CYS A 33 -62.46 1.06 -2.34
C CYS A 33 -62.93 0.01 -3.34
N ALA A 34 -64.21 -0.05 -3.71
CA ALA A 34 -64.76 -1.09 -4.59
C ALA A 34 -64.14 -1.15 -6.00
N THR A 35 -63.52 -0.05 -6.45
CA THR A 35 -62.87 0.05 -7.77
C THR A 35 -61.36 0.30 -7.69
N VAL A 36 -60.78 0.28 -6.48
CA VAL A 36 -59.37 0.60 -6.25
C VAL A 36 -58.60 -0.71 -6.12
N THR A 37 -57.58 -0.91 -6.97
CA THR A 37 -56.64 -2.03 -6.86
C THR A 37 -55.33 -1.49 -6.31
N CYS A 38 -55.01 -1.84 -5.07
CA CYS A 38 -53.76 -1.46 -4.44
C CYS A 38 -52.71 -2.56 -4.62
N GLU A 39 -51.45 -2.17 -4.55
CA GLU A 39 -50.34 -3.12 -4.56
C GLU A 39 -50.31 -3.94 -3.26
N ALA A 40 -49.60 -5.07 -3.26
CA ALA A 40 -49.62 -6.01 -2.13
C ALA A 40 -49.13 -5.39 -0.80
N TRP A 41 -48.35 -4.32 -0.87
CA TRP A 41 -47.82 -3.55 0.27
C TRP A 41 -48.69 -2.35 0.67
N GLN A 42 -49.86 -2.18 0.05
CA GLN A 42 -50.79 -1.07 0.27
C GLN A 42 -52.17 -1.57 0.72
N ALA A 43 -52.90 -0.72 1.44
CA ALA A 43 -54.31 -0.90 1.74
C ALA A 43 -55.13 0.25 1.16
N CYS A 44 -56.35 -0.04 0.68
CA CYS A 44 -57.27 1.01 0.31
C CYS A 44 -57.93 1.61 1.56
N ILE A 45 -57.76 2.92 1.77
CA ILE A 45 -58.39 3.70 2.81
C ILE A 45 -59.07 4.91 2.15
N GLU A 46 -60.38 5.05 2.33
CA GLU A 46 -61.19 6.15 1.78
C GLU A 46 -61.05 6.36 0.25
N GLY A 47 -60.77 5.29 -0.49
CA GLY A 47 -60.65 5.32 -1.96
C GLY A 47 -59.27 5.69 -2.49
N GLY A 48 -58.26 5.81 -1.62
CA GLY A 48 -56.85 5.90 -1.99
C GLY A 48 -56.06 4.69 -1.48
N CYS A 49 -54.99 4.32 -2.18
CA CYS A 49 -54.04 3.33 -1.67
C CYS A 49 -53.04 4.01 -0.74
N VAL A 50 -52.92 3.48 0.48
CA VAL A 50 -52.01 3.96 1.52
C VAL A 50 -51.07 2.83 1.89
N ALA A 51 -49.80 3.13 2.16
CA ALA A 51 -48.84 2.13 2.59
C ALA A 51 -49.33 1.43 3.88
N LEU A 52 -49.13 0.10 3.94
CA LEU A 52 -49.35 -0.67 5.16
C LEU A 52 -48.30 -0.29 6.23
N GLU A 53 -48.58 -0.61 7.49
CA GLU A 53 -47.62 -0.43 8.58
C GLU A 53 -46.30 -1.16 8.27
N GLY A 54 -45.17 -0.46 8.40
CA GLY A 54 -43.83 -0.94 8.03
C GLY A 54 -43.51 -0.91 6.52
N ARG A 55 -44.45 -0.48 5.69
CA ARG A 55 -44.28 -0.28 4.24
C ARG A 55 -44.15 1.21 3.92
N CYS A 56 -43.55 1.50 2.77
CA CYS A 56 -43.29 2.87 2.36
C CYS A 56 -43.40 3.05 0.85
N THR A 57 -43.82 4.25 0.47
CA THR A 57 -43.78 4.78 -0.89
C THR A 57 -42.59 5.71 -1.07
N ASN A 58 -42.15 6.34 0.02
CA ASN A 58 -40.97 7.20 0.11
C ASN A 58 -40.59 7.36 1.60
N TYR A 59 -39.49 8.06 1.87
CA TYR A 59 -38.94 8.21 3.22
C TYR A 59 -39.90 8.81 4.26
N THR A 60 -40.92 9.60 3.87
CA THR A 60 -41.83 10.22 4.85
C THR A 60 -42.80 9.23 5.49
N ASP A 61 -42.96 8.06 4.87
CA ASP A 61 -43.79 6.97 5.41
C ASP A 61 -43.06 6.19 6.52
N CYS A 62 -41.75 6.42 6.67
CA CYS A 62 -40.91 5.75 7.66
C CYS A 62 -40.72 6.58 8.92
N ALA A 63 -40.62 5.89 10.07
CA ALA A 63 -40.46 6.53 11.36
C ALA A 63 -38.98 6.80 11.67
N GLY A 64 -38.70 7.95 12.31
CA GLY A 64 -37.35 8.25 12.82
C GLY A 64 -36.32 8.47 11.71
N ASP A 65 -35.25 7.69 11.79
CA ASP A 65 -34.06 7.67 10.93
C ASP A 65 -34.08 6.51 9.91
N MET A 66 -35.22 5.82 9.79
CA MET A 66 -35.45 4.81 8.77
C MET A 66 -35.61 5.44 7.38
N PHE A 67 -35.12 4.74 6.35
CA PHE A 67 -35.31 5.08 4.95
C PHE A 67 -36.29 4.13 4.27
N CYS A 68 -36.83 4.55 3.14
CA CYS A 68 -37.66 3.67 2.32
C CYS A 68 -36.79 2.92 1.31
N ASP A 69 -36.81 1.59 1.37
CA ASP A 69 -36.29 0.75 0.30
C ASP A 69 -37.30 0.76 -0.84
N ASP A 70 -37.01 1.51 -1.91
CA ASP A 70 -37.93 1.71 -3.03
C ASP A 70 -38.21 0.42 -3.81
N GLU A 71 -37.32 -0.58 -3.78
CA GLU A 71 -37.50 -1.85 -4.47
C GLU A 71 -38.40 -2.80 -3.66
N LEU A 72 -38.20 -2.84 -2.34
CA LEU A 72 -38.92 -3.73 -1.45
C LEU A 72 -40.18 -3.09 -0.81
N HIS A 73 -40.33 -1.77 -0.97
CA HIS A 73 -41.36 -0.94 -0.35
C HIS A 73 -41.46 -1.13 1.17
N VAL A 74 -40.31 -1.30 1.84
CA VAL A 74 -40.21 -1.45 3.30
C VAL A 74 -39.39 -0.34 3.91
N CYS A 75 -39.80 0.11 5.09
CA CYS A 75 -38.93 0.96 5.88
C CYS A 75 -37.78 0.12 6.43
N ARG A 76 -36.54 0.52 6.13
CA ARG A 76 -35.30 -0.10 6.61
C ARG A 76 -34.44 0.94 7.32
N GLY A 77 -33.46 0.51 8.09
CA GLY A 77 -32.51 1.40 8.75
C GLY A 77 -32.53 1.33 10.27
N PRO A 78 -31.78 2.21 10.95
CA PRO A 78 -31.07 3.37 10.39
C PRO A 78 -29.88 3.06 9.46
N ARG A 79 -29.41 4.04 8.67
CA ARG A 79 -28.20 3.94 7.82
C ARG A 79 -26.92 4.46 8.48
N GLN A 80 -27.04 5.02 9.67
CA GLN A 80 -25.93 5.47 10.50
C GLN A 80 -26.33 5.25 11.96
N PRO A 81 -25.38 4.97 12.86
CA PRO A 81 -25.72 4.84 14.26
C PRO A 81 -26.11 6.21 14.87
N GLY A 82 -26.68 6.19 16.08
CA GLY A 82 -26.94 7.41 16.84
C GLY A 82 -25.65 8.14 17.23
N ASP A 83 -25.76 9.43 17.56
CA ASP A 83 -24.62 10.30 17.91
C ASP A 83 -23.82 9.77 19.12
N ASP A 84 -24.45 8.99 20.01
CA ASP A 84 -23.87 8.41 21.22
C ASP A 84 -23.07 7.12 20.96
N PHE A 85 -23.19 6.50 19.78
CA PHE A 85 -22.61 5.19 19.50
C PHE A 85 -21.09 5.13 19.69
N LEU A 86 -20.37 6.21 19.36
CA LEU A 86 -18.92 6.29 19.50
C LEU A 86 -18.46 6.82 20.87
N ASP A 87 -19.38 7.32 21.69
CA ASP A 87 -19.07 7.96 22.98
C ASP A 87 -19.10 6.96 24.17
N ASP A 88 -19.54 5.72 23.93
CA ASP A 88 -19.99 4.80 25.00
C ASP A 88 -18.91 3.94 25.68
N LEU A 89 -17.66 3.91 25.20
CA LEU A 89 -16.61 3.06 25.79
C LEU A 89 -15.49 3.88 26.45
N GLU A 90 -15.61 4.09 27.77
CA GLU A 90 -14.51 4.59 28.60
C GLU A 90 -13.41 3.52 28.78
N GLY A 91 -12.19 3.85 28.35
CA GLY A 91 -10.95 3.09 28.59
C GLY A 91 -10.79 1.79 27.79
N ASN A 92 -9.57 1.55 27.32
CA ASN A 92 -9.16 0.40 26.49
C ASN A 92 -10.18 0.07 25.41
N SER A 93 -10.39 1.00 24.50
CA SER A 93 -11.38 0.88 23.45
C SER A 93 -10.86 1.47 22.14
N VAL A 94 -11.57 1.15 21.07
CA VAL A 94 -11.45 1.85 19.81
C VAL A 94 -12.83 2.18 19.28
N ALA A 95 -13.03 3.46 19.03
CA ALA A 95 -14.18 4.00 18.36
C ALA A 95 -13.77 4.36 16.93
N PHE A 96 -14.44 3.80 15.92
CA PHE A 96 -14.10 4.06 14.54
C PHE A 96 -15.31 4.23 13.63
N SER A 97 -15.05 4.93 12.53
CA SER A 97 -15.92 4.99 11.36
C SER A 97 -15.07 4.80 10.11
N PHE A 98 -15.65 4.14 9.10
CA PHE A 98 -15.02 3.93 7.80
C PHE A 98 -16.06 4.03 6.69
N ALA A 99 -15.71 4.71 5.62
CA ALA A 99 -16.44 4.78 4.36
C ALA A 99 -15.46 4.68 3.19
N GLY A 100 -15.59 3.64 2.36
CA GLY A 100 -14.68 3.46 1.22
C GLY A 100 -15.01 2.27 0.34
N LEU A 101 -14.21 2.08 -0.71
CA LEU A 101 -14.36 0.98 -1.67
C LEU A 101 -13.72 -0.30 -1.11
N ILE A 102 -14.40 -1.45 -1.25
CA ILE A 102 -13.81 -2.77 -1.01
C ILE A 102 -12.81 -3.06 -2.13
N ASN A 103 -11.53 -3.14 -1.79
CA ASN A 103 -10.46 -3.42 -2.75
C ASN A 103 -10.29 -4.93 -2.96
N PRO A 104 -9.96 -5.42 -4.17
CA PRO A 104 -9.58 -6.80 -4.37
C PRO A 104 -8.21 -7.09 -3.72
N GLU A 105 -7.99 -8.32 -3.24
CA GLU A 105 -6.68 -8.79 -2.75
C GLU A 105 -5.52 -8.50 -3.72
N THR A 106 -5.77 -8.55 -5.03
CA THR A 106 -4.76 -8.35 -6.07
C THR A 106 -4.55 -6.89 -6.45
N ALA A 107 -5.08 -5.93 -5.70
CA ALA A 107 -4.90 -4.51 -6.00
C ALA A 107 -3.42 -4.13 -5.85
N THR A 108 -2.84 -3.59 -6.92
CA THR A 108 -1.49 -2.99 -6.87
C THR A 108 -1.52 -1.63 -6.18
N ASP A 109 -2.62 -0.90 -6.34
CA ASP A 109 -2.88 0.39 -5.71
C ASP A 109 -4.21 0.31 -4.96
N THR A 110 -4.13 0.17 -3.64
CA THR A 110 -5.29 0.11 -2.76
C THR A 110 -5.94 1.49 -2.68
N THR A 111 -7.21 1.61 -3.05
CA THR A 111 -7.97 2.84 -2.87
C THR A 111 -8.24 3.04 -1.39
N THR A 112 -7.76 4.17 -0.84
CA THR A 112 -8.02 4.52 0.55
C THR A 112 -9.46 5.02 0.73
N GLY A 113 -10.04 4.68 1.88
CA GLY A 113 -11.33 5.20 2.31
C GLY A 113 -11.18 6.39 3.25
N GLU A 114 -12.28 7.06 3.52
CA GLU A 114 -12.39 8.01 4.61
C GLU A 114 -12.63 7.23 5.91
N GLY A 115 -11.68 7.27 6.84
CA GLY A 115 -11.81 6.59 8.11
C GLY A 115 -11.16 7.36 9.24
N ALA A 116 -11.80 7.31 10.40
CA ALA A 116 -11.28 7.87 11.64
C ALA A 116 -11.38 6.81 12.74
N TYR A 117 -10.25 6.51 13.38
CA TYR A 117 -10.13 5.48 14.41
C TYR A 117 -9.53 6.11 15.65
N ALA A 118 -10.38 6.45 16.61
CA ALA A 118 -9.98 6.96 17.91
C ALA A 118 -9.68 5.78 18.83
N VAL A 119 -8.40 5.63 19.18
CA VAL A 119 -7.88 4.61 20.07
C VAL A 119 -7.67 5.24 21.44
N ASP A 120 -8.26 4.66 22.48
CA ASP A 120 -8.07 5.04 23.87
C ASP A 120 -7.61 3.81 24.67
N ILE A 121 -6.29 3.61 24.78
CA ILE A 121 -5.71 2.49 25.50
C ILE A 121 -4.63 2.99 26.46
N GLU A 122 -4.94 3.01 27.75
CA GLU A 122 -4.05 3.47 28.82
C GLU A 122 -3.39 4.83 28.55
N ASP A 123 -2.10 4.84 28.20
CA ASP A 123 -1.31 6.04 27.88
C ASP A 123 -1.28 6.36 26.37
N LEU A 124 -1.81 5.47 25.54
CA LEU A 124 -1.94 5.62 24.10
C LEU A 124 -3.36 6.12 23.77
N ALA A 125 -3.51 7.45 23.75
CA ALA A 125 -4.67 8.10 23.17
C ALA A 125 -4.27 8.70 21.82
N ASP A 126 -4.76 8.12 20.74
CA ASP A 126 -4.40 8.56 19.39
C ASP A 126 -5.55 8.39 18.37
N VAL A 127 -5.44 9.08 17.24
CA VAL A 127 -6.35 8.96 16.10
C VAL A 127 -5.57 8.47 14.89
N LEU A 128 -5.91 7.30 14.38
CA LEU A 128 -5.32 6.71 13.18
C LEU A 128 -6.17 7.10 11.95
N THR A 129 -5.56 7.76 10.95
CA THR A 129 -6.29 8.26 9.76
C THR A 129 -5.53 8.19 8.44
N GLU A 130 -4.24 7.86 8.42
CA GLU A 130 -3.38 8.13 7.25
C GLU A 130 -3.60 7.15 6.09
N TYR A 131 -3.88 5.87 6.40
CA TYR A 131 -3.97 4.81 5.40
C TYR A 131 -5.15 3.86 5.68
N ALA A 132 -6.37 4.40 5.73
CA ALA A 132 -7.57 3.59 5.95
C ALA A 132 -7.95 2.84 4.66
N TYR A 133 -8.09 1.52 4.74
CA TYR A 133 -8.46 0.67 3.60
C TYR A 133 -9.34 -0.52 4.02
N VAL A 134 -10.00 -1.13 3.05
CA VAL A 134 -10.62 -2.45 3.17
C VAL A 134 -10.22 -3.35 2.00
N LEU A 135 -9.89 -4.61 2.30
CA LEU A 135 -9.56 -5.65 1.33
C LEU A 135 -10.55 -6.81 1.42
N ASP A 136 -10.98 -7.30 0.27
CA ASP A 136 -11.62 -8.61 0.11
C ASP A 136 -10.53 -9.68 -0.03
N TYR A 137 -10.38 -10.52 1.01
CA TYR A 137 -9.26 -11.43 1.14
C TYR A 137 -9.71 -12.86 1.44
N THR A 138 -9.13 -13.83 0.72
CA THR A 138 -9.34 -15.25 1.02
C THR A 138 -8.05 -15.86 1.52
N PHE A 139 -8.04 -16.26 2.79
CA PHE A 139 -6.87 -16.91 3.37
C PHE A 139 -6.57 -18.24 2.65
N PRO A 140 -5.29 -18.56 2.38
CA PRO A 140 -4.89 -19.84 1.81
C PRO A 140 -5.42 -21.03 2.63
N ALA A 141 -5.73 -22.14 1.96
CA ALA A 141 -6.22 -23.34 2.63
C ALA A 141 -5.20 -23.99 3.59
N ASP A 142 -3.92 -23.63 3.44
CA ASP A 142 -2.78 -24.06 4.26
C ASP A 142 -2.29 -22.96 5.21
N TYR A 143 -3.10 -21.92 5.45
CA TYR A 143 -2.76 -20.86 6.40
C TYR A 143 -2.47 -21.42 7.80
N TYR A 144 -1.48 -20.84 8.49
CA TYR A 144 -0.97 -21.38 9.75
C TYR A 144 -2.03 -21.38 10.87
N ASP A 145 -3.01 -20.47 10.78
CA ASP A 145 -4.15 -20.43 11.67
C ASP A 145 -5.31 -21.27 11.12
N PRO A 146 -5.66 -22.41 11.74
CA PRO A 146 -6.71 -23.28 11.26
C PRO A 146 -8.10 -22.64 11.27
N GLY A 147 -8.32 -21.59 12.08
CA GLY A 147 -9.59 -20.87 12.14
C GLY A 147 -9.79 -19.91 10.96
N LEU A 148 -8.72 -19.53 10.25
CA LEU A 148 -8.78 -18.65 9.09
C LEU A 148 -8.52 -19.38 7.78
N ALA A 149 -7.96 -20.59 7.80
CA ALA A 149 -7.61 -21.33 6.59
C ALA A 149 -8.83 -21.50 5.64
N GLY A 150 -8.76 -20.90 4.45
CA GLY A 150 -9.83 -20.91 3.45
C GLY A 150 -11.00 -19.96 3.73
N ALA A 151 -10.95 -19.15 4.79
CA ALA A 151 -12.00 -18.21 5.13
C ALA A 151 -12.01 -17.02 4.16
N ARG A 152 -13.22 -16.60 3.76
CA ARG A 152 -13.45 -15.38 2.98
C ARG A 152 -13.72 -14.25 3.96
N THR A 153 -12.92 -13.20 3.89
CA THR A 153 -12.91 -12.15 4.90
C THR A 153 -12.89 -10.76 4.29
N LEU A 154 -13.37 -9.78 5.04
CA LEU A 154 -12.96 -8.38 4.86
C LEU A 154 -11.88 -8.06 5.87
N ILE A 155 -10.82 -7.40 5.40
CA ILE A 155 -9.74 -6.88 6.24
C ILE A 155 -9.79 -5.36 6.16
N LEU A 156 -10.18 -4.70 7.24
CA LEU A 156 -10.04 -3.25 7.39
C LEU A 156 -8.73 -2.96 8.08
N GLY A 157 -7.95 -2.07 7.48
CA GLY A 157 -6.69 -1.62 8.03
C GLY A 157 -6.65 -0.10 8.13
N VAL A 158 -5.99 0.42 9.16
CA VAL A 158 -5.55 1.81 9.19
C VAL A 158 -4.19 1.90 9.86
N SER A 159 -3.33 2.78 9.35
CA SER A 159 -2.02 3.03 9.92
C SER A 159 -1.85 4.49 10.33
N LYS A 160 -0.92 4.72 11.25
CA LYS A 160 -0.37 6.05 11.54
C LYS A 160 1.12 5.95 11.86
N ILE A 161 1.92 6.74 11.16
CA ILE A 161 3.36 6.85 11.41
C ILE A 161 3.60 7.66 12.69
N HIS A 162 4.42 7.13 13.60
CA HIS A 162 4.77 7.84 14.83
C HIS A 162 6.27 8.07 15.01
N ALA A 163 7.13 7.36 14.27
CA ALA A 163 8.53 7.71 14.14
C ALA A 163 9.07 7.32 12.76
N GLU A 164 9.99 8.13 12.25
CA GLU A 164 10.71 7.87 11.01
C GLU A 164 12.15 8.35 11.18
N SER A 165 13.11 7.49 10.81
CA SER A 165 14.53 7.81 10.88
C SER A 165 15.30 7.07 9.79
N GLY A 166 15.68 7.79 8.74
CA GLY A 166 16.43 7.22 7.62
C GLY A 166 15.64 6.09 6.97
N SER A 167 16.17 4.86 7.05
CA SER A 167 15.52 3.68 6.47
C SER A 167 14.59 2.93 7.44
N GLU A 168 14.34 3.49 8.61
CA GLU A 168 13.48 2.91 9.65
C GLU A 168 12.20 3.73 9.81
N LEU A 169 11.07 3.01 9.85
CA LEU A 169 9.73 3.55 9.97
C LEU A 169 8.99 2.78 11.07
N ASP A 170 8.50 3.50 12.08
CA ASP A 170 7.64 2.96 13.12
C ASP A 170 6.23 3.54 13.01
N TYR A 171 5.25 2.64 12.99
CA TYR A 171 3.85 3.01 12.85
C TYR A 171 2.93 2.10 13.65
N TYR A 172 1.83 2.68 14.15
CA TYR A 172 0.74 1.88 14.67
C TYR A 172 -0.11 1.39 13.51
N HIS A 173 -0.45 0.11 13.51
CA HIS A 173 -1.39 -0.48 12.57
C HIS A 173 -2.56 -1.12 13.31
N PHE A 174 -3.74 -0.66 12.98
CA PHE A 174 -4.99 -1.27 13.40
C PHE A 174 -5.49 -2.18 12.29
N SER A 175 -5.83 -3.41 12.63
CA SER A 175 -6.43 -4.36 11.70
C SER A 175 -7.68 -5.00 12.31
N TRP A 176 -8.75 -5.02 11.53
CA TRP A 176 -10.03 -5.66 11.82
C TRP A 176 -10.35 -6.66 10.71
N ILE A 177 -10.46 -7.94 11.06
CA ILE A 177 -10.74 -9.04 10.16
C ILE A 177 -12.10 -9.62 10.52
N VAL A 178 -13.00 -9.67 9.56
CA VAL A 178 -14.35 -10.23 9.71
C VAL A 178 -14.65 -11.22 8.59
N GLU A 179 -15.26 -12.35 8.94
CA GLU A 179 -15.74 -13.31 7.95
C GLU A 179 -16.94 -12.75 7.18
N LYS A 180 -16.92 -12.89 5.86
CA LYS A 180 -18.00 -12.38 5.00
C LYS A 180 -19.33 -13.05 5.31
N ASP A 181 -19.33 -14.33 5.66
CA ASP A 181 -20.54 -15.08 6.00
C ASP A 181 -21.30 -14.44 7.17
N LEU A 182 -20.59 -13.85 8.16
CA LEU A 182 -21.24 -13.11 9.25
C LEU A 182 -21.88 -11.80 8.78
N LEU A 183 -21.24 -11.10 7.84
CA LEU A 183 -21.82 -9.89 7.26
C LEU A 183 -23.07 -10.22 6.43
N MET A 184 -23.05 -11.37 5.74
CA MET A 184 -24.21 -11.89 5.00
C MET A 184 -25.36 -12.29 5.93
N GLU A 185 -25.08 -12.87 7.09
CA GLU A 185 -26.12 -13.15 8.10
C GLU A 185 -26.77 -11.86 8.62
N ALA A 186 -25.99 -10.79 8.82
CA ALA A 186 -26.53 -9.48 9.21
C ALA A 186 -27.40 -8.86 8.11
N LEU A 187 -27.00 -9.01 6.84
CA LEU A 187 -27.79 -8.60 5.67
C LEU A 187 -29.15 -9.30 5.65
N ASP A 188 -29.20 -10.60 5.90
CA ASP A 188 -30.43 -11.40 5.93
C ASP A 188 -31.34 -11.09 7.12
N ALA A 189 -30.76 -10.65 8.25
CA ALA A 189 -31.48 -10.29 9.46
C ALA A 189 -32.15 -8.91 9.40
N ASP A 190 -31.82 -8.07 8.42
CA ASP A 190 -32.22 -6.67 8.33
C ASP A 190 -31.84 -5.83 9.57
N ASP A 191 -30.86 -6.28 10.36
CA ASP A 191 -30.39 -5.59 11.57
C ASP A 191 -28.98 -5.01 11.34
N PRO A 192 -28.83 -3.67 11.26
CA PRO A 192 -27.52 -3.02 11.06
C PRO A 192 -26.60 -3.15 12.28
N LEU A 193 -27.09 -3.58 13.44
CA LEU A 193 -26.31 -3.72 14.66
C LEU A 193 -25.83 -5.17 14.86
N ILE A 194 -24.53 -5.34 15.05
CA ILE A 194 -23.90 -6.63 15.37
C ILE A 194 -23.28 -6.55 16.77
N GLU A 195 -23.85 -7.28 17.72
CA GLU A 195 -23.37 -7.38 19.10
C GLU A 195 -22.30 -8.48 19.26
N ALA A 196 -21.25 -8.20 20.04
CA ALA A 196 -20.26 -9.17 20.51
C ALA A 196 -19.83 -10.23 19.46
N PRO A 197 -19.36 -9.80 18.27
CA PRO A 197 -19.19 -10.68 17.13
C PRO A 197 -18.07 -11.70 17.37
N ALA A 198 -18.46 -12.99 17.45
CA ALA A 198 -17.63 -14.08 17.98
C ALA A 198 -16.40 -14.46 17.13
N PHE A 199 -16.29 -13.97 15.88
CA PHE A 199 -15.20 -14.31 14.96
C PHE A 199 -14.40 -13.10 14.47
N ILE A 200 -14.43 -12.01 15.24
CA ILE A 200 -13.67 -10.83 14.90
C ILE A 200 -12.26 -10.96 15.44
N ARG A 201 -11.30 -10.99 14.52
CA ARG A 201 -9.92 -10.77 14.88
C ARG A 201 -9.61 -9.30 14.77
N PHE A 202 -9.07 -8.82 15.86
CA PHE A 202 -8.76 -7.44 16.06
C PHE A 202 -7.36 -7.39 16.65
N SER A 203 -6.53 -6.53 16.08
CA SER A 203 -5.24 -6.23 16.68
C SER A 203 -4.86 -4.79 16.42
N LEU A 204 -4.50 -4.10 17.50
CA LEU A 204 -3.62 -2.94 17.41
C LEU A 204 -2.18 -3.44 17.49
N MET A 205 -1.39 -3.09 16.49
CA MET A 205 -0.01 -3.52 16.34
C MET A 205 0.92 -2.30 16.35
N ASP A 206 2.08 -2.49 16.97
CA ASP A 206 3.27 -1.65 16.81
C ASP A 206 4.13 -2.29 15.73
N VAL A 207 4.35 -1.58 14.62
CA VAL A 207 5.04 -2.09 13.44
C VAL A 207 6.32 -1.31 13.21
N ASN A 208 7.43 -2.03 13.19
CA ASN A 208 8.73 -1.53 12.78
C ASN A 208 9.05 -2.06 11.38
N GLN A 209 9.30 -1.15 10.45
CA GLN A 209 9.75 -1.44 9.10
C GLN A 209 11.15 -0.85 8.90
N TYR A 210 12.07 -1.67 8.42
CA TYR A 210 13.43 -1.28 8.08
C TYR A 210 13.74 -1.69 6.65
N ILE A 211 14.11 -0.75 5.80
CA ILE A 211 14.61 -1.04 4.46
C ILE A 211 16.13 -1.02 4.53
N ARG A 212 16.77 -2.16 4.28
CA ARG A 212 18.23 -2.23 4.29
C ARG A 212 18.81 -1.40 3.15
N PRO A 213 19.68 -0.40 3.43
CA PRO A 213 20.11 0.58 2.42
C PRO A 213 20.71 -0.04 1.16
N TRP A 214 21.54 -1.07 1.32
CA TRP A 214 22.38 -1.58 0.24
C TRP A 214 21.77 -2.67 -0.66
N ASP A 215 20.64 -3.28 -0.29
CA ASP A 215 19.97 -4.24 -1.19
C ASP A 215 18.44 -4.12 -1.15
N ARG A 216 17.95 -3.05 -0.50
CA ARG A 216 16.53 -2.71 -0.39
C ARG A 216 15.68 -3.82 0.23
N THR A 217 16.30 -4.79 0.91
CA THR A 217 15.57 -5.84 1.61
C THR A 217 14.75 -5.19 2.71
N MET A 218 13.43 -5.40 2.63
CA MET A 218 12.51 -4.93 3.65
C MET A 218 12.45 -5.92 4.81
N PHE A 219 12.61 -5.41 6.02
CA PHE A 219 12.47 -6.13 7.28
C PHE A 219 11.27 -5.55 7.99
N GLN A 220 10.28 -6.39 8.32
CA GLN A 220 9.10 -5.94 9.06
C GLN A 220 8.94 -6.76 10.34
N LYS A 221 8.67 -6.06 11.44
CA LYS A 221 8.34 -6.64 12.73
C LYS A 221 6.98 -6.10 13.14
N TYR A 222 6.00 -7.00 13.25
CA TYR A 222 4.64 -6.68 13.67
C TYR A 222 4.43 -7.20 15.08
N CYS A 223 4.23 -6.32 16.06
CA CYS A 223 3.96 -6.74 17.43
C CYS A 223 2.52 -6.38 17.83
N ALA A 224 1.72 -7.38 18.18
CA ALA A 224 0.40 -7.14 18.76
C ALA A 224 0.54 -6.52 20.15
N ILE A 225 0.12 -5.26 20.30
CA ILE A 225 0.16 -4.53 21.56
C ILE A 225 -1.21 -4.44 22.23
N SER A 226 -2.29 -4.71 21.50
CA SER A 226 -3.62 -4.93 22.07
C SER A 226 -4.51 -5.73 21.11
N THR A 227 -5.49 -6.45 21.65
CA THR A 227 -6.41 -7.31 20.91
C THR A 227 -7.85 -7.07 21.36
N PHE A 228 -8.85 -7.57 20.63
CA PHE A 228 -10.25 -7.45 21.05
C PHE A 228 -10.51 -8.25 22.32
N ASP A 229 -11.10 -7.59 23.31
CA ASP A 229 -11.51 -8.25 24.54
C ASP A 229 -12.85 -8.97 24.32
N SER A 230 -12.77 -10.21 23.84
CA SER A 230 -13.93 -11.09 23.67
C SER A 230 -14.71 -11.39 24.96
N THR A 231 -14.15 -11.07 26.14
CA THR A 231 -14.86 -11.21 27.42
C THR A 231 -15.69 -9.99 27.78
N ASP A 232 -15.40 -8.85 27.15
CA ASP A 232 -16.16 -7.62 27.29
C ASP A 232 -17.28 -7.57 26.24
N GLY A 233 -18.49 -7.90 26.69
CA GLY A 233 -19.68 -7.95 25.84
C GLY A 233 -20.22 -6.60 25.40
N ARG A 234 -19.52 -5.48 25.64
CA ARG A 234 -19.93 -4.13 25.23
C ARG A 234 -19.58 -3.78 23.79
N GLY A 235 -18.83 -4.63 23.08
CA GLY A 235 -18.44 -4.37 21.70
C GLY A 235 -19.65 -4.32 20.75
N LEU A 236 -19.74 -3.23 20.00
CA LEU A 236 -20.80 -2.99 19.02
C LEU A 236 -20.19 -2.66 17.65
N LEU A 237 -20.82 -3.21 16.60
CA LEU A 237 -20.59 -2.80 15.23
C LEU A 237 -21.90 -2.36 14.60
N PHE A 238 -21.83 -1.30 13.81
CA PHE A 238 -22.93 -0.84 12.99
C PHE A 238 -22.51 -0.89 11.53
N LEU A 239 -23.28 -1.60 10.70
CA LEU A 239 -22.98 -1.80 9.29
C LEU A 239 -24.10 -1.23 8.43
N ASP A 240 -23.78 -0.23 7.59
CA ASP A 240 -24.69 0.25 6.55
C ASP A 240 -24.54 -0.65 5.31
N PHE A 241 -25.19 -1.82 5.39
CA PHE A 241 -25.15 -2.84 4.34
C PHE A 241 -26.20 -2.65 3.25
N PHE A 242 -27.02 -1.59 3.32
CA PHE A 242 -28.20 -1.46 2.47
C PHE A 242 -27.86 -1.28 0.98
N ASP A 243 -26.66 -0.82 0.67
CA ASP A 243 -26.14 -0.74 -0.71
C ASP A 243 -25.21 -1.92 -1.06
N ASN A 244 -25.00 -2.87 -0.14
CA ASN A 244 -24.17 -4.06 -0.35
C ASN A 244 -25.01 -5.25 -0.77
N THR A 245 -24.46 -6.08 -1.67
CA THR A 245 -25.12 -7.34 -2.08
C THR A 245 -24.39 -8.57 -1.58
N ALA A 246 -23.06 -8.52 -1.54
CA ALA A 246 -22.23 -9.65 -1.14
C ALA A 246 -20.90 -9.24 -0.48
N PHE A 247 -20.70 -7.93 -0.24
CA PHE A 247 -19.47 -7.36 0.28
C PHE A 247 -18.24 -7.67 -0.58
N GLU A 248 -18.42 -7.74 -1.91
CA GLU A 248 -17.36 -8.08 -2.85
C GLU A 248 -16.54 -6.84 -3.25
N ALA A 249 -15.34 -7.08 -3.77
CA ALA A 249 -14.52 -6.03 -4.35
C ALA A 249 -15.31 -5.16 -5.36
N GLY A 250 -15.20 -3.84 -5.21
CA GLY A 250 -15.94 -2.85 -6.00
C GLY A 250 -17.24 -2.35 -5.36
N GLU A 251 -17.71 -2.95 -4.27
CA GLU A 251 -18.80 -2.39 -3.46
C GLU A 251 -18.29 -1.32 -2.49
N ASN A 252 -19.17 -0.40 -2.07
CA ASN A 252 -18.86 0.56 -1.00
C ASN A 252 -19.14 -0.09 0.35
N LEU A 253 -18.24 0.08 1.30
CA LEU A 253 -18.43 -0.30 2.69
C LEU A 253 -18.59 0.95 3.55
N ARG A 254 -19.60 0.93 4.42
CA ARG A 254 -19.78 1.92 5.49
C ARG A 254 -20.00 1.21 6.81
N ILE A 255 -19.11 1.43 7.75
CA ILE A 255 -19.10 0.73 9.02
C ILE A 255 -18.63 1.63 10.15
N TRP A 256 -19.23 1.44 11.31
CA TRP A 256 -18.82 2.04 12.57
C TRP A 256 -18.58 0.93 13.58
N GLY A 257 -17.63 1.14 14.47
CA GLY A 257 -17.37 0.22 15.56
C GLY A 257 -17.01 0.94 16.83
N ASN A 258 -17.48 0.40 17.94
CA ASN A 258 -17.07 0.78 19.27
C ASN A 258 -16.72 -0.51 20.01
N LEU A 259 -15.43 -0.85 20.02
CA LEU A 259 -14.95 -2.18 20.41
C LEU A 259 -14.03 -2.11 21.64
N PRO A 260 -14.27 -2.94 22.67
CA PRO A 260 -13.38 -3.06 23.82
C PRO A 260 -12.11 -3.83 23.47
N LEU A 261 -11.01 -3.36 24.02
CA LEU A 261 -9.67 -3.86 23.80
C LEU A 261 -9.06 -4.39 25.10
N THR A 262 -8.17 -5.35 24.96
CA THR A 262 -7.33 -5.77 26.08
C THR A 262 -6.41 -4.62 26.51
N PRO A 263 -5.98 -4.57 27.78
CA PRO A 263 -4.94 -3.64 28.21
C PRO A 263 -3.70 -3.69 27.30
N ARG A 264 -3.00 -2.56 27.20
CA ARG A 264 -1.80 -2.45 26.37
C ARG A 264 -0.73 -3.43 26.87
N LEU A 265 -0.26 -4.29 25.97
CA LEU A 265 0.89 -5.13 26.20
C LEU A 265 2.17 -4.33 25.91
N ILE A 266 3.03 -4.25 26.91
CA ILE A 266 4.40 -3.75 26.72
C ILE A 266 5.25 -4.91 26.20
N ILE A 267 5.81 -4.73 25.01
CA ILE A 267 6.72 -5.71 24.40
C ILE A 267 8.06 -5.68 25.13
N THR A 268 8.48 -6.83 25.66
CA THR A 268 9.76 -7.04 26.33
C THR A 268 10.49 -8.23 25.68
N PRO A 269 11.81 -8.38 25.86
CA PRO A 269 12.55 -9.51 25.30
C PRO A 269 11.98 -10.89 25.68
N GLU A 270 11.32 -11.00 26.84
CA GLU A 270 10.75 -12.25 27.34
C GLU A 270 9.41 -12.62 26.68
N ASN A 271 8.66 -11.65 26.13
CA ASN A 271 7.35 -11.87 25.52
C ASN A 271 7.32 -11.59 24.00
N GLU A 272 8.39 -11.03 23.44
CA GLU A 272 8.44 -10.57 22.05
C GLU A 272 8.10 -11.69 21.05
N GLU A 273 8.77 -12.84 21.12
CA GLU A 273 8.53 -13.96 20.19
C GLU A 273 7.11 -14.54 20.28
N ALA A 274 6.41 -14.32 21.40
CA ALA A 274 5.03 -14.79 21.58
C ALA A 274 3.99 -13.80 21.03
N ASN A 275 4.36 -12.53 20.82
CA ASN A 275 3.44 -11.46 20.45
C ASN A 275 3.84 -10.74 19.16
N CYS A 276 4.99 -11.09 18.57
CA CYS A 276 5.51 -10.47 17.37
C CYS A 276 5.71 -11.47 16.22
N LEU A 277 5.46 -11.01 15.00
CA LEU A 277 5.75 -11.69 13.74
C LEU A 277 6.87 -10.95 13.01
N TYR A 278 7.72 -11.70 12.32
CA TYR A 278 8.89 -11.18 11.61
C TYR A 278 8.84 -11.57 10.15
N LEU A 279 9.07 -10.62 9.27
CA LEU A 279 9.14 -10.82 7.83
C LEU A 279 10.46 -10.27 7.27
N ILE A 280 10.99 -10.98 6.29
CA ILE A 280 12.03 -10.50 5.37
C ILE A 280 11.44 -10.55 3.97
N GLY A 281 11.28 -9.39 3.33
CA GLY A 281 10.40 -9.23 2.18
C GLY A 281 8.98 -9.68 2.54
N GLU A 282 8.44 -10.63 1.79
CA GLU A 282 7.11 -11.20 2.01
C GLU A 282 7.14 -12.54 2.77
N THR A 283 8.32 -12.97 3.23
CA THR A 283 8.49 -14.29 3.85
C THR A 283 8.52 -14.20 5.37
N TYR A 284 7.68 -14.99 6.04
CA TYR A 284 7.73 -15.17 7.49
C TYR A 284 9.01 -15.89 7.91
N VAL A 285 9.71 -15.34 8.90
CA VAL A 285 10.96 -15.87 9.44
C VAL A 285 10.92 -15.92 10.98
N THR A 286 11.85 -16.66 11.57
CA THR A 286 12.07 -16.62 13.01
C THR A 286 12.73 -15.31 13.45
N LYS A 287 12.59 -14.93 14.72
CA LYS A 287 13.31 -13.79 15.29
C LYS A 287 14.82 -13.88 15.06
N ALA A 288 15.40 -15.06 15.23
CA ALA A 288 16.84 -15.27 15.04
C ALA A 288 17.28 -15.01 13.59
N GLU A 289 16.49 -15.43 12.60
CA GLU A 289 16.75 -15.15 11.19
C GLU A 289 16.56 -13.67 10.87
N PHE A 290 15.52 -13.04 11.43
CA PHE A 290 15.29 -11.60 11.31
C PHE A 290 16.46 -10.78 11.87
N ASP A 291 16.85 -11.03 13.12
CA ASP A 291 17.96 -10.34 13.78
C ASP A 291 19.27 -10.55 13.01
N ALA A 292 19.56 -11.78 12.55
CA ALA A 292 20.76 -12.09 11.77
C ALA A 292 20.75 -11.40 10.40
N GLY A 293 19.61 -11.36 9.72
CA GLY A 293 19.44 -10.66 8.45
C GLY A 293 19.59 -9.14 8.61
N ARG A 294 19.02 -8.57 9.68
CA ARG A 294 19.13 -7.14 9.99
C ARG A 294 20.53 -6.74 10.44
N ALA A 295 21.23 -7.62 11.17
CA ALA A 295 22.61 -7.41 11.62
C ALA A 295 23.66 -7.72 10.53
N SER A 296 23.26 -8.18 9.35
CA SER A 296 24.19 -8.35 8.23
C SER A 296 24.86 -7.01 7.92
N THR A 297 26.14 -7.03 7.62
CA THR A 297 26.86 -5.84 7.17
C THR A 297 26.79 -5.70 5.66
N GLU A 298 27.21 -4.54 5.18
CA GLU A 298 27.44 -4.28 3.76
C GLU A 298 28.29 -5.41 3.12
N PRO A 299 27.97 -5.81 1.87
CA PRO A 299 28.77 -6.77 1.13
C PRO A 299 30.23 -6.31 0.98
N THR A 300 31.16 -7.26 1.10
CA THR A 300 32.57 -7.05 0.77
C THR A 300 32.95 -7.90 -0.44
N LEU A 301 33.95 -7.45 -1.21
CA LEU A 301 34.47 -8.20 -2.34
C LEU A 301 35.06 -9.53 -1.89
N SER A 302 34.61 -10.63 -2.50
CA SER A 302 35.09 -11.98 -2.16
C SER A 302 36.60 -12.19 -2.37
N CYS A 303 37.22 -11.40 -3.25
CA CYS A 303 38.65 -11.45 -3.55
C CYS A 303 39.50 -10.44 -2.76
N GLY A 304 38.87 -9.59 -1.94
CA GLY A 304 39.52 -8.49 -1.21
C GLY A 304 39.89 -7.31 -2.10
N LEU A 305 39.86 -6.10 -1.54
CA LEU A 305 40.31 -4.88 -2.20
C LEU A 305 41.77 -4.60 -1.82
N PRO A 306 42.69 -4.37 -2.78
CA PRO A 306 44.04 -3.92 -2.48
C PRO A 306 44.01 -2.60 -1.69
N THR A 307 44.87 -2.47 -0.68
CA THR A 307 44.88 -1.31 0.24
C THR A 307 45.01 0.04 -0.49
N ASP A 308 45.74 0.05 -1.59
CA ASP A 308 46.09 1.28 -2.31
C ASP A 308 45.30 1.41 -3.64
N PHE A 309 44.20 0.65 -3.82
CA PHE A 309 43.45 0.60 -5.07
C PHE A 309 42.83 1.96 -5.45
N PHE A 310 42.41 2.73 -4.44
CA PHE A 310 41.84 4.07 -4.59
C PHE A 310 42.85 5.19 -4.26
N ASP A 311 44.14 4.89 -4.04
CA ASP A 311 45.11 5.88 -3.55
C ASP A 311 45.68 6.80 -4.65
N ALA A 312 45.43 6.53 -5.93
CA ALA A 312 46.06 7.24 -7.05
C ALA A 312 45.13 7.84 -8.12
N PRO A 313 43.92 8.33 -7.83
CA PRO A 313 43.10 8.89 -8.87
C PRO A 313 43.58 10.30 -9.29
N ALA A 314 43.33 10.64 -10.56
CA ALA A 314 43.53 12.00 -11.06
C ALA A 314 42.60 13.00 -10.37
N ALA A 315 42.77 14.29 -10.68
CA ALA A 315 41.89 15.34 -10.14
C ALA A 315 40.40 15.09 -10.46
N MET A 316 40.10 14.48 -11.60
CA MET A 316 38.75 14.01 -11.96
C MET A 316 38.75 12.50 -12.11
N HIS A 317 37.92 11.81 -11.34
CA HIS A 317 37.95 10.35 -11.24
C HIS A 317 36.64 9.76 -10.70
N LEU A 318 36.51 8.46 -10.91
CA LEU A 318 35.49 7.61 -10.31
C LEU A 318 36.16 6.56 -9.42
N GLU A 319 35.72 6.48 -8.18
CA GLU A 319 35.89 5.34 -7.29
C GLU A 319 34.55 4.62 -7.19
N TYR A 320 34.51 3.38 -7.65
CA TYR A 320 33.30 2.59 -7.69
C TYR A 320 33.54 1.22 -7.09
N PHE A 321 32.58 0.75 -6.31
CA PHE A 321 32.47 -0.58 -5.78
C PHE A 321 31.07 -1.09 -6.11
N PHE A 322 30.96 -2.35 -6.54
CA PHE A 322 29.68 -3.01 -6.76
C PHE A 322 29.70 -4.47 -6.31
N SER A 323 28.60 -4.91 -5.71
CA SER A 323 28.34 -6.30 -5.37
C SER A 323 26.85 -6.60 -5.51
N GLY A 324 26.45 -7.42 -6.49
CA GLY A 324 25.04 -7.72 -6.74
C GLY A 324 24.82 -8.90 -7.66
N ALA A 325 23.57 -9.35 -7.79
CA ALA A 325 23.21 -10.36 -8.79
C ALA A 325 23.12 -9.72 -10.18
N ILE A 326 23.54 -10.45 -11.21
CA ILE A 326 23.34 -10.07 -12.61
C ILE A 326 21.88 -10.34 -12.95
N ASN A 327 21.16 -9.31 -13.35
CA ASN A 327 19.78 -9.41 -13.80
C ASN A 327 19.72 -9.59 -15.32
N PRO A 328 18.68 -10.24 -15.87
CA PRO A 328 18.46 -10.23 -17.31
C PRO A 328 18.09 -8.82 -17.79
N GLU A 329 18.42 -8.48 -19.05
CA GLU A 329 18.05 -7.21 -19.69
C GLU A 329 16.55 -6.87 -19.59
N THR A 330 15.69 -7.88 -19.47
CA THR A 330 14.23 -7.74 -19.38
C THR A 330 13.71 -7.56 -17.95
N ALA A 331 14.58 -7.41 -16.94
CA ALA A 331 14.15 -7.25 -15.56
C ALA A 331 13.34 -5.95 -15.40
N THR A 332 12.15 -6.07 -14.82
CA THR A 332 11.32 -4.94 -14.40
C THR A 332 11.62 -4.58 -12.94
N ILE A 333 11.10 -3.44 -12.48
CA ILE A 333 11.18 -3.01 -11.08
C ILE A 333 10.66 -4.06 -10.07
N GLN A 334 9.75 -4.94 -10.50
CA GLN A 334 9.19 -6.02 -9.66
C GLN A 334 10.05 -7.28 -9.64
N THR A 335 10.96 -7.44 -10.61
CA THR A 335 11.75 -8.67 -10.79
C THR A 335 13.25 -8.45 -10.61
N VAL A 336 13.69 -7.19 -10.57
CA VAL A 336 15.09 -6.83 -10.40
C VAL A 336 15.56 -7.17 -9.00
N ILE A 337 16.75 -7.76 -8.92
CA ILE A 337 17.47 -7.98 -7.68
C ILE A 337 18.47 -6.84 -7.54
N TYR A 338 18.23 -5.96 -6.58
CA TYR A 338 19.13 -4.85 -6.26
C TYR A 338 20.44 -5.39 -5.67
N GLY A 339 21.54 -4.74 -6.04
CA GLY A 339 22.86 -4.94 -5.47
C GLY A 339 23.27 -3.76 -4.60
N TYR A 340 24.45 -3.89 -4.01
CA TYR A 340 25.12 -2.82 -3.29
C TYR A 340 26.14 -2.14 -4.20
N ALA A 341 26.17 -0.82 -4.15
CA ALA A 341 27.26 -0.03 -4.66
C ALA A 341 27.74 0.97 -3.61
N ASP A 342 29.02 1.31 -3.69
CA ASP A 342 29.62 2.48 -3.04
C ASP A 342 30.36 3.23 -4.14
N ALA A 343 30.05 4.51 -4.31
CA ALA A 343 30.39 5.23 -5.51
C ALA A 343 30.63 6.71 -5.21
N THR A 344 31.89 7.10 -5.31
CA THR A 344 32.32 8.49 -5.20
C THR A 344 32.94 8.92 -6.52
N ALA A 345 32.42 10.00 -7.10
CA ALA A 345 33.00 10.61 -8.27
C ALA A 345 33.47 12.02 -7.97
N MET A 346 34.74 12.30 -8.21
CA MET A 346 35.27 13.64 -8.16
C MET A 346 35.27 14.21 -9.57
N LEU A 347 34.46 15.24 -9.81
CA LEU A 347 34.55 16.07 -11.02
C LEU A 347 35.07 17.46 -10.64
N GLN A 348 34.27 18.51 -10.86
CA GLN A 348 34.54 19.83 -10.31
C GLN A 348 34.18 19.91 -8.82
N GLU A 349 33.25 19.06 -8.41
CA GLU A 349 32.85 18.80 -7.04
C GLU A 349 32.67 17.30 -6.84
N GLU A 350 32.57 16.89 -5.59
CA GLU A 350 32.30 15.52 -5.20
C GLU A 350 30.82 15.20 -5.47
N ILE A 351 30.57 14.13 -6.22
CA ILE A 351 29.26 13.59 -6.52
C ILE A 351 29.19 12.19 -5.92
N VAL A 352 28.24 12.01 -5.01
CA VAL A 352 27.94 10.72 -4.37
C VAL A 352 26.78 10.08 -5.14
N VAL A 353 26.97 8.86 -5.62
CA VAL A 353 26.03 8.18 -6.53
C VAL A 353 25.61 6.79 -6.04
N ASP A 354 25.58 6.57 -4.72
CA ASP A 354 25.35 5.28 -4.06
C ASP A 354 24.25 5.26 -2.99
N ASP A 355 23.50 6.36 -2.81
CA ASP A 355 22.58 6.52 -1.68
C ASP A 355 21.16 5.94 -1.92
N TYR A 356 20.81 5.53 -3.15
CA TYR A 356 19.44 5.11 -3.47
C TYR A 356 19.28 3.66 -3.91
N SER A 357 19.93 3.27 -5.02
CA SER A 357 19.78 1.92 -5.57
C SER A 357 20.93 1.55 -6.51
N ALA A 358 21.35 0.29 -6.49
CA ALA A 358 22.28 -0.24 -7.47
C ALA A 358 21.80 -1.58 -8.03
N LEU A 359 22.17 -1.89 -9.27
CA LEU A 359 21.81 -3.15 -9.94
C LEU A 359 22.84 -3.50 -11.01
N ALA A 360 22.86 -4.76 -11.43
CA ALA A 360 23.62 -5.19 -12.61
C ALA A 360 22.69 -5.82 -13.65
N LEU A 361 22.93 -5.52 -14.93
CA LEU A 361 22.20 -6.08 -16.07
C LEU A 361 23.16 -6.77 -17.04
N TYR A 362 22.72 -7.90 -17.59
CA TYR A 362 23.35 -8.53 -18.74
C TYR A 362 22.66 -8.05 -20.02
N ILE A 363 23.32 -7.20 -20.80
CA ILE A 363 22.76 -6.56 -21.99
C ILE A 363 23.31 -7.23 -23.25
N THR A 364 22.41 -7.58 -24.17
CA THR A 364 22.76 -8.19 -25.46
C THR A 364 22.16 -7.47 -26.66
N THR A 365 21.14 -6.64 -26.44
CA THR A 365 20.46 -5.93 -27.51
C THR A 365 21.19 -4.63 -27.84
N GLY A 366 21.37 -4.35 -29.13
CA GLY A 366 21.97 -3.09 -29.59
C GLY A 366 23.49 -2.98 -29.38
N THR A 367 24.12 -3.97 -28.76
CA THR A 367 25.58 -4.03 -28.59
C THR A 367 26.20 -5.06 -29.55
N PRO A 368 27.40 -4.82 -30.11
CA PRO A 368 28.09 -5.81 -30.95
C PRO A 368 28.48 -7.08 -30.18
N GLU A 369 28.75 -6.92 -28.89
CA GLU A 369 29.11 -7.98 -27.94
C GLU A 369 28.30 -7.81 -26.65
N PRO A 370 28.00 -8.89 -25.92
CA PRO A 370 27.35 -8.79 -24.62
C PRO A 370 28.15 -7.98 -23.61
N VAL A 371 27.44 -7.21 -22.78
CA VAL A 371 28.04 -6.41 -21.71
C VAL A 371 27.34 -6.67 -20.39
N ASP A 372 28.13 -6.60 -19.32
CA ASP A 372 27.66 -6.50 -17.95
C ASP A 372 27.63 -5.02 -17.58
N TYR A 373 26.44 -4.50 -17.28
CA TYR A 373 26.18 -3.11 -16.95
C TYR A 373 25.84 -2.99 -15.46
N ALA A 374 26.77 -2.48 -14.67
CA ALA A 374 26.55 -2.14 -13.28
C ALA A 374 26.10 -0.68 -13.18
N GLN A 375 24.95 -0.45 -12.54
CA GLN A 375 24.34 0.86 -12.39
C GLN A 375 24.22 1.21 -10.91
N SER A 376 24.39 2.49 -10.59
CA SER A 376 24.04 3.06 -9.30
C SER A 376 23.33 4.40 -9.47
N ILE A 377 22.39 4.69 -8.58
CA ILE A 377 21.66 5.96 -8.51
C ILE A 377 21.94 6.60 -7.17
N GLY A 378 22.22 7.91 -7.19
CA GLY A 378 22.18 8.68 -5.96
C GLY A 378 22.09 10.19 -6.12
N GLY A 379 22.18 10.91 -5.00
CA GLY A 379 22.07 12.37 -4.96
C GLY A 379 20.67 12.86 -5.36
N ILE A 380 19.63 12.14 -4.91
CA ILE A 380 18.25 12.45 -5.27
C ILE A 380 17.77 13.74 -4.61
N GLU A 381 17.30 14.68 -5.42
CA GLU A 381 16.66 15.92 -5.03
C GLU A 381 15.21 15.91 -5.52
N MET A 382 14.24 15.82 -4.60
CA MET A 382 12.83 16.04 -4.93
C MET A 382 12.55 17.55 -4.96
N ILE A 383 12.13 18.05 -6.13
CA ILE A 383 11.78 19.46 -6.33
C ILE A 383 10.28 19.65 -6.08
N THR A 384 9.45 18.75 -6.61
CA THR A 384 8.03 18.57 -6.31
C THR A 384 7.69 17.08 -6.33
N ASP A 385 6.45 16.70 -5.99
CA ASP A 385 6.00 15.29 -6.00
C ASP A 385 6.14 14.64 -7.39
N ASP A 386 6.06 15.42 -8.46
CA ASP A 386 6.15 14.97 -9.86
C ASP A 386 7.45 15.42 -10.55
N HIS A 387 8.42 15.99 -9.83
CA HIS A 387 9.67 16.52 -10.40
C HIS A 387 10.85 16.26 -9.50
N TYR A 388 11.82 15.50 -9.99
CA TYR A 388 13.02 15.14 -9.24
C TYR A 388 14.27 15.16 -10.12
N LYS A 389 15.42 15.30 -9.46
CA LYS A 389 16.75 15.20 -10.06
C LYS A 389 17.56 14.16 -9.34
N TYR A 390 18.45 13.49 -10.07
CA TYR A 390 19.35 12.51 -9.50
C TYR A 390 20.53 12.24 -10.42
N TYR A 391 21.59 11.68 -9.86
CA TYR A 391 22.72 11.19 -10.64
C TYR A 391 22.59 9.70 -10.88
N MET A 392 22.88 9.27 -12.09
CA MET A 392 23.01 7.88 -12.48
C MET A 392 24.46 7.61 -12.89
N LEU A 393 25.10 6.67 -12.22
CA LEU A 393 26.37 6.09 -12.63
C LEU A 393 26.09 4.79 -13.39
N GLY A 394 26.70 4.65 -14.56
CA GLY A 394 26.74 3.41 -15.33
C GLY A 394 28.16 2.97 -15.59
N LEU A 395 28.49 1.72 -15.26
CA LEU A 395 29.74 1.05 -15.60
C LEU A 395 29.43 -0.13 -16.53
N THR A 396 29.84 -0.01 -17.78
CA THR A 396 29.70 -1.02 -18.82
C THR A 396 31.02 -1.77 -18.99
N ILE A 397 30.99 -3.09 -18.92
CA ILE A 397 32.15 -3.95 -19.15
C ILE A 397 31.76 -5.03 -20.17
N HIS A 398 32.54 -5.20 -21.22
CA HIS A 398 32.34 -6.34 -22.13
C HIS A 398 32.47 -7.65 -21.35
N THR A 399 31.49 -8.54 -21.49
CA THR A 399 31.51 -9.84 -20.80
C THR A 399 32.75 -10.67 -21.19
N SER A 400 33.28 -10.46 -22.40
CA SER A 400 34.54 -11.05 -22.87
C SER A 400 35.75 -10.66 -22.02
N THR A 401 35.79 -9.44 -21.50
CA THR A 401 36.83 -8.96 -20.57
C THR A 401 36.78 -9.72 -19.24
N LEU A 402 35.60 -9.85 -18.65
CA LEU A 402 35.40 -10.60 -17.40
C LEU A 402 35.73 -12.09 -17.57
N ALA A 403 35.33 -12.68 -18.71
CA ALA A 403 35.67 -14.05 -19.07
C ALA A 403 37.19 -14.25 -19.22
N ALA A 404 37.88 -13.31 -19.86
CA ALA A 404 39.34 -13.35 -20.00
C ALA A 404 40.06 -13.20 -18.65
N MET A 405 39.58 -12.31 -17.77
CA MET A 405 40.08 -12.18 -16.39
C MET A 405 39.91 -13.50 -15.63
N LYS A 406 38.76 -14.16 -15.78
CA LYS A 406 38.50 -15.47 -15.18
C LYS A 406 39.45 -16.55 -15.70
N GLU A 407 39.59 -16.69 -17.02
CA GLU A 407 40.46 -17.70 -17.64
C GLU A 407 41.93 -17.49 -17.27
N GLY A 408 42.35 -16.22 -17.23
CA GLY A 408 43.71 -15.82 -16.87
C GLY A 408 44.00 -15.86 -15.36
N LEU A 409 42.99 -16.07 -14.50
CA LEU A 409 43.08 -15.91 -13.05
C LEU A 409 43.62 -14.53 -12.64
N ILE A 410 43.16 -13.50 -13.35
CA ILE A 410 43.53 -12.11 -13.15
C ILE A 410 42.41 -11.43 -12.34
N THR A 411 42.77 -10.78 -11.23
CA THR A 411 41.82 -10.05 -10.39
C THR A 411 41.76 -8.57 -10.73
N VAL A 412 42.87 -7.99 -11.21
CA VAL A 412 43.00 -6.56 -11.55
C VAL A 412 43.51 -6.43 -12.98
N LEU A 413 42.83 -5.61 -13.78
CA LEU A 413 43.16 -5.30 -15.16
C LEU A 413 43.24 -3.78 -15.34
N PRO A 414 44.25 -3.25 -16.05
CA PRO A 414 44.26 -1.85 -16.45
C PRO A 414 43.02 -1.48 -17.26
N TRP A 415 42.58 -0.23 -17.12
CA TRP A 415 41.46 0.29 -17.88
C TRP A 415 41.70 0.22 -19.40
N ASP A 416 40.67 -0.18 -20.15
CA ASP A 416 40.65 -0.32 -21.60
C ASP A 416 39.34 0.28 -22.12
N ALA A 417 39.43 1.50 -22.63
CA ALA A 417 38.29 2.25 -23.13
C ALA A 417 37.60 1.61 -24.35
N ASN A 418 38.16 0.56 -24.97
CA ASN A 418 37.49 -0.17 -26.04
C ASN A 418 36.51 -1.24 -25.53
N HIS A 419 36.67 -1.67 -24.28
CA HIS A 419 35.88 -2.76 -23.70
C HIS A 419 35.20 -2.37 -22.38
N MET A 420 35.53 -1.19 -21.84
CA MET A 420 35.02 -0.67 -20.58
C MET A 420 34.67 0.80 -20.74
N PHE A 421 33.55 1.20 -20.14
CA PHE A 421 33.07 2.56 -20.19
C PHE A 421 32.38 2.90 -18.87
N ALA A 422 32.72 4.04 -18.27
CA ALA A 422 31.94 4.59 -17.16
C ALA A 422 31.39 5.96 -17.53
N ALA A 423 30.15 6.22 -17.10
CA ALA A 423 29.48 7.49 -17.28
C ALA A 423 28.66 7.86 -16.06
N ILE A 424 28.68 9.15 -15.75
CA ILE A 424 27.82 9.77 -14.75
C ILE A 424 26.92 10.73 -15.49
N GLU A 425 25.63 10.57 -15.30
CA GLU A 425 24.59 11.36 -15.93
C GLU A 425 23.75 12.04 -14.85
N LEU A 426 23.47 13.32 -15.04
CA LEU A 426 22.42 14.02 -14.30
C LEU A 426 21.10 13.80 -15.04
N HIS A 427 20.15 13.20 -14.34
CA HIS A 427 18.78 13.00 -14.78
C HIS A 427 17.88 14.03 -14.11
N GLU A 428 17.03 14.67 -14.90
CA GLU A 428 15.91 15.48 -14.42
C GLU A 428 14.63 14.92 -14.99
N GLU A 429 13.78 14.35 -14.13
CA GLU A 429 12.56 13.67 -14.51
C GLU A 429 11.31 14.43 -14.07
N ARG A 430 10.28 14.36 -14.91
CA ARG A 430 8.98 15.00 -14.70
C ARG A 430 7.85 14.07 -15.09
N LEU A 431 6.88 13.91 -14.20
CA LEU A 431 5.67 13.14 -14.44
C LEU A 431 4.53 14.08 -14.87
N VAL A 432 3.90 13.79 -16.01
CA VAL A 432 2.75 14.55 -16.51
C VAL A 432 1.65 13.60 -16.92
N GLY A 433 0.74 13.32 -15.98
CA GLY A 433 -0.25 12.26 -16.16
C GLY A 433 0.44 10.89 -16.25
N PRO A 434 0.21 10.09 -17.31
CA PRO A 434 0.87 8.80 -17.47
C PRO A 434 2.28 8.89 -18.09
N ASP A 435 2.68 10.07 -18.57
CA ASP A 435 3.92 10.24 -19.33
C ASP A 435 5.08 10.65 -18.42
N THR A 436 6.22 10.00 -18.59
CA THR A 436 7.48 10.36 -17.94
C THR A 436 8.38 11.09 -18.94
N PHE A 437 8.77 12.30 -18.60
CA PHE A 437 9.71 13.12 -19.34
C PHE A 437 11.05 13.16 -18.62
N ALA A 438 12.14 12.95 -19.34
CA ALA A 438 13.48 12.98 -18.78
C ALA A 438 14.38 13.91 -19.59
N ARG A 439 15.22 14.70 -18.91
CA ARG A 439 16.39 15.36 -19.48
C ARG A 439 17.63 14.72 -18.89
N ILE A 440 18.47 14.18 -19.77
CA ILE A 440 19.65 13.38 -19.42
C ILE A 440 20.90 14.10 -19.90
N CYS A 441 21.75 14.48 -18.96
CA CYS A 441 22.95 15.26 -19.20
C CYS A 441 24.17 14.49 -18.66
N PRO A 442 25.02 13.89 -19.51
CA PRO A 442 26.28 13.34 -19.04
C PRO A 442 27.15 14.45 -18.46
N VAL A 443 27.63 14.25 -17.23
CA VAL A 443 28.47 15.20 -16.49
C VAL A 443 29.91 14.73 -16.38
N GLY A 444 30.16 13.43 -16.51
CA GLY A 444 31.50 12.87 -16.57
C GLY A 444 31.51 11.52 -17.25
N ILE A 445 32.52 11.26 -18.10
CA ILE A 445 32.71 9.95 -18.73
C ILE A 445 34.18 9.54 -18.76
N THR A 446 34.45 8.26 -18.98
CA THR A 446 35.79 7.79 -19.32
C THR A 446 36.13 8.16 -20.77
N GLY A 447 37.19 8.95 -20.96
CA GLY A 447 37.71 9.29 -22.29
C GLY A 447 38.44 8.13 -22.96
N THR A 448 38.79 8.27 -24.25
CA THR A 448 39.50 7.23 -25.01
C THR A 448 40.90 6.92 -24.48
N ASP A 449 41.51 7.87 -23.78
CA ASP A 449 42.84 7.75 -23.18
C ASP A 449 42.76 7.67 -21.64
N ALA A 450 41.57 7.38 -21.08
CA ALA A 450 41.39 7.28 -19.64
C ALA A 450 42.31 6.21 -19.04
N THR A 451 43.00 6.57 -17.96
CA THR A 451 43.77 5.62 -17.18
C THR A 451 43.03 5.21 -15.92
N GLY A 452 43.31 4.01 -15.42
CA GLY A 452 42.61 3.44 -14.28
C GLY A 452 42.81 1.94 -14.21
N ASP A 453 42.10 1.32 -13.27
CA ASP A 453 42.09 -0.11 -13.05
C ASP A 453 40.66 -0.60 -12.80
N LEU A 454 40.33 -1.77 -13.36
CA LEU A 454 39.18 -2.58 -12.99
C LEU A 454 39.66 -3.75 -12.14
N LEU A 455 39.03 -3.94 -11.00
CA LEU A 455 39.10 -5.16 -10.20
C LEU A 455 37.80 -5.93 -10.34
N ALA A 456 37.88 -7.25 -10.58
CA ALA A 456 36.72 -8.13 -10.62
C ALA A 456 36.97 -9.44 -9.88
N CYS A 457 36.05 -9.84 -8.99
CA CYS A 457 36.12 -11.11 -8.28
C CYS A 457 35.45 -12.23 -9.08
N THR A 458 36.19 -12.86 -9.98
CA THR A 458 35.67 -13.83 -10.96
C THR A 458 35.50 -15.26 -10.44
N GLY A 459 35.85 -15.51 -9.17
CA GLY A 459 36.01 -16.86 -8.60
C GLY A 459 34.72 -17.69 -8.61
N ASN A 460 33.60 -17.07 -8.26
CA ASN A 460 32.29 -17.74 -8.12
C ASN A 460 31.47 -17.76 -9.41
N ASN A 461 31.84 -16.98 -10.43
CA ASN A 461 31.15 -16.93 -11.71
C ASN A 461 31.48 -18.14 -12.59
N THR A 462 30.58 -18.54 -13.48
CA THR A 462 30.93 -19.50 -14.54
C THR A 462 31.02 -18.81 -15.89
N ALA A 463 30.10 -17.90 -16.19
CA ALA A 463 30.00 -17.24 -17.47
C ALA A 463 29.54 -15.77 -17.40
N PHE A 464 29.30 -15.22 -16.20
CA PHE A 464 28.74 -13.88 -16.01
C PHE A 464 27.37 -13.75 -16.70
N LEU A 465 26.45 -14.61 -16.28
CA LEU A 465 25.09 -14.69 -16.81
C LEU A 465 24.07 -14.31 -15.74
N PRO A 466 22.81 -14.01 -16.12
CA PRO A 466 21.76 -13.74 -15.17
C PRO A 466 21.65 -14.77 -14.04
N GLY A 467 21.54 -14.29 -12.81
CA GLY A 467 21.54 -15.08 -11.57
C GLY A 467 22.92 -15.35 -10.97
N GLU A 468 24.02 -15.14 -11.70
CA GLU A 468 25.35 -15.12 -11.11
C GLU A 468 25.63 -13.79 -10.37
N LYS A 469 26.64 -13.76 -9.50
CA LYS A 469 27.02 -12.56 -8.76
C LYS A 469 28.07 -11.76 -9.51
N LEU A 470 27.87 -10.46 -9.68
CA LEU A 470 28.87 -9.52 -10.17
C LEU A 470 29.50 -8.78 -8.98
N GLU A 471 30.82 -8.83 -8.89
CA GLU A 471 31.62 -8.23 -7.82
C GLU A 471 32.80 -7.50 -8.42
N LEU A 472 32.81 -6.17 -8.33
CA LEU A 472 33.80 -5.33 -9.00
C LEU A 472 34.12 -4.06 -8.24
N ALA A 473 35.31 -3.54 -8.49
CA ALA A 473 35.70 -2.19 -8.12
C ALA A 473 36.41 -1.52 -9.29
N ALA A 474 36.19 -0.23 -9.49
CA ALA A 474 36.84 0.55 -10.53
C ALA A 474 37.41 1.84 -9.96
N SER A 475 38.64 2.15 -10.35
CA SER A 475 39.31 3.41 -10.07
C SER A 475 39.76 3.97 -11.40
N VAL A 476 39.08 4.98 -11.94
CA VAL A 476 39.28 5.44 -13.33
C VAL A 476 39.16 6.95 -13.48
N GLU A 477 39.98 7.53 -14.36
CA GLU A 477 39.90 8.93 -14.74
C GLU A 477 38.62 9.26 -15.51
N LEU A 478 38.00 10.38 -15.15
CA LEU A 478 36.85 10.95 -15.85
C LEU A 478 37.23 12.24 -16.58
N THR A 479 36.43 12.60 -17.58
CA THR A 479 36.47 13.89 -18.26
C THR A 479 35.08 14.49 -18.37
N ASP A 480 35.00 15.81 -18.19
CA ASP A 480 33.82 16.64 -18.41
C ASP A 480 33.94 17.48 -19.71
N ASP A 481 34.90 17.15 -20.59
CA ASP A 481 35.09 17.88 -21.85
C ASP A 481 33.83 17.76 -22.72
N PRO A 482 33.13 18.87 -23.02
CA PRO A 482 31.86 18.84 -23.75
C PRO A 482 32.00 18.24 -25.16
N VAL A 483 33.18 18.29 -25.77
CA VAL A 483 33.43 17.67 -27.07
C VAL A 483 33.48 16.15 -26.94
N VAL A 484 34.12 15.64 -25.88
CA VAL A 484 34.23 14.20 -25.61
C VAL A 484 32.88 13.65 -25.18
N LEU A 485 32.16 14.35 -24.31
CA LEU A 485 30.78 14.02 -23.92
C LEU A 485 29.84 13.97 -25.13
N GLY A 486 29.85 15.03 -25.95
CA GLY A 486 28.99 15.10 -27.14
C GLY A 486 29.30 13.98 -28.15
N ALA A 487 30.58 13.66 -28.35
CA ALA A 487 30.98 12.58 -29.25
C ALA A 487 30.54 11.19 -28.75
N ALA A 488 30.66 10.90 -27.45
CA ALA A 488 30.28 9.61 -26.88
C ALA A 488 28.78 9.32 -27.01
N TYR A 489 27.93 10.35 -26.88
CA TYR A 489 26.47 10.22 -27.00
C TYR A 489 25.93 10.54 -28.41
N GLY A 490 26.80 10.87 -29.36
CA GLY A 490 26.39 11.23 -30.72
C GLY A 490 25.56 12.52 -30.80
N TYR A 491 25.75 13.44 -29.87
CA TYR A 491 25.07 14.73 -29.85
C TYR A 491 25.53 15.63 -31.00
N ALA A 492 24.63 16.51 -31.44
CA ALA A 492 25.00 17.56 -32.40
C ALA A 492 25.94 18.60 -31.75
N ASP A 493 26.70 19.32 -32.58
CA ASP A 493 27.64 20.36 -32.10
C ASP A 493 26.96 21.34 -31.13
N GLY A 494 27.46 21.42 -29.90
CA GLY A 494 26.97 22.32 -28.85
C GLY A 494 25.82 21.77 -28.00
N GLN A 495 25.33 20.55 -28.26
CA GLN A 495 24.37 19.87 -27.41
C GLN A 495 25.10 19.04 -26.34
N THR A 496 24.71 19.20 -25.08
CA THR A 496 25.30 18.51 -23.92
C THR A 496 24.32 17.57 -23.21
N CYS A 497 23.05 17.61 -23.59
CA CYS A 497 21.99 16.79 -23.01
C CYS A 497 21.03 16.31 -24.10
N HIS A 498 20.33 15.21 -23.85
CA HIS A 498 19.18 14.82 -24.65
C HIS A 498 17.95 14.69 -23.77
N CYS A 499 16.77 14.68 -24.40
CA CYS A 499 15.51 14.58 -23.70
C CYS A 499 14.69 13.41 -24.26
N GLN A 500 13.91 12.77 -23.39
CA GLN A 500 13.09 11.63 -23.72
C GLN A 500 11.68 11.76 -23.12
N MET A 501 10.71 11.10 -23.75
CA MET A 501 9.35 10.88 -23.24
C MET A 501 9.06 9.39 -23.36
N ASN A 502 8.81 8.70 -22.24
CA ASN A 502 8.59 7.26 -22.19
C ASN A 502 9.64 6.47 -23.02
N TYR A 503 10.93 6.78 -22.81
CA TYR A 503 12.08 6.22 -23.52
C TYR A 503 12.23 6.59 -25.01
N ALA A 504 11.32 7.38 -25.58
CA ALA A 504 11.46 7.91 -26.93
C ALA A 504 12.14 9.27 -26.92
N THR A 505 13.18 9.47 -27.73
CA THR A 505 13.87 10.77 -27.85
C THR A 505 12.91 11.87 -28.32
N ILE A 506 12.95 13.02 -27.63
CA ILE A 506 12.20 14.24 -27.96
C ILE A 506 13.14 15.44 -28.07
N ASP A 507 12.63 16.54 -28.62
CA ASP A 507 13.30 17.84 -28.55
C ASP A 507 13.29 18.35 -27.10
N CYS A 508 14.44 18.79 -26.57
CA CYS A 508 14.52 19.35 -25.23
C CYS A 508 13.70 20.64 -25.06
N ALA A 509 13.39 21.36 -26.14
CA ALA A 509 12.46 22.48 -26.07
C ALA A 509 11.04 22.05 -25.64
N ALA A 510 10.66 20.79 -25.87
CA ALA A 510 9.39 20.24 -25.38
C ALA A 510 9.45 19.96 -23.88
N PHE A 511 10.59 19.46 -23.37
CA PHE A 511 10.82 19.30 -21.93
C PHE A 511 10.78 20.65 -21.19
N ASP A 512 11.47 21.67 -21.72
CA ASP A 512 11.53 22.99 -21.11
C ASP A 512 10.15 23.70 -21.05
N GLN A 513 9.23 23.34 -21.96
CA GLN A 513 7.86 23.90 -21.99
C GLN A 513 6.95 23.38 -20.88
N LEU A 514 7.33 22.31 -20.18
CA LEU A 514 6.53 21.74 -19.09
C LEU A 514 6.40 22.67 -17.88
N GLY A 515 7.23 23.73 -17.77
CA GLY A 515 7.22 24.67 -16.64
C GLY A 515 7.66 24.02 -15.32
N ASN A 516 7.87 24.79 -14.25
CA ASN A 516 8.32 24.24 -12.95
C ASN A 516 7.14 23.83 -12.04
N GLY A 517 5.97 23.51 -12.60
CA GLY A 517 4.79 23.11 -11.82
C GLY A 517 4.21 24.22 -10.92
N GLU A 518 4.10 25.46 -11.41
CA GLU A 518 3.32 26.52 -10.74
C GLU A 518 1.81 26.42 -11.01
#